data_AF-A0A7X8X147-F1
#
_entry.id   AF-A0A7X8X147-F1
#
_cell.length_a   1.000
_cell.length_b   1.000
_cell.length_c   1.000
_cell.angle_alpha   90.00
_cell.angle_beta   90.00
_cell.angle_gamma   90.00
#
_symmetry.space_group_name_H-M   'P 1'
#
loop_
_entity.id
_entity.type
_entity.pdbx_description
1 polymer ?
#
loop_
_entity_poly.entity_id
_entity_poly.type
_entity_poly.pdbx_seq_one_letter_code
_entity_poly.pdbx_strand_id
1 'polypeptide(L)'
;RAGADMIIAEGREAGGHVGPTSTFSLIPQVVKAVNIPVIAAGGIGNYQGVAAALALGAKGVQAGTIFLASLECPIHQNYKELIIKAKDTSTVVTGKGRTEVRILKNKLSNTYLEMLNSGASIEELEALTKGSLRKAIVDGSLDEGSFMAGEVSGLISEIKPVKEIIEDLILPVNDYLKTLKI
;
A
#
# COMPACT_ATOMS: atom_id res chain seq x y z
N ARG A 1 -7.10 10.41 -25.72
CA ARG A 1 -6.64 9.10 -25.20
C ARG A 1 -5.18 8.91 -25.63
N ALA A 2 -4.31 8.40 -24.76
CA ALA A 2 -2.85 8.32 -24.99
C ALA A 2 -2.33 6.96 -25.50
N GLY A 3 -3.19 5.94 -25.60
CA GLY A 3 -2.85 4.64 -26.21
C GLY A 3 -2.35 3.56 -25.26
N ALA A 4 -2.64 3.63 -23.95
CA ALA A 4 -2.27 2.58 -23.00
C ALA A 4 -3.07 1.27 -23.24
N ASP A 5 -2.40 0.11 -23.10
CA ASP A 5 -3.00 -1.22 -23.23
C ASP A 5 -3.80 -1.66 -22.00
N MET A 6 -3.43 -1.15 -20.83
CA MET A 6 -4.08 -1.41 -19.54
C MET A 6 -3.80 -0.26 -18.57
N ILE A 7 -4.56 -0.21 -17.47
CA ILE A 7 -4.34 0.76 -16.39
C ILE A 7 -4.33 0.08 -15.03
N ILE A 8 -3.49 0.60 -14.13
CA ILE A 8 -3.56 0.29 -12.70
C ILE A 8 -4.36 1.41 -12.05
N ALA A 9 -5.42 1.05 -11.33
CA ALA A 9 -6.20 1.96 -10.51
C ALA A 9 -5.87 1.69 -9.04
N GLU A 10 -5.24 2.66 -8.39
CA GLU A 10 -4.70 2.53 -7.03
C GLU A 10 -5.54 3.31 -6.03
N GLY A 11 -6.07 2.62 -5.02
CA GLY A 11 -6.82 3.22 -3.93
C GLY A 11 -5.94 3.86 -2.85
N ARG A 12 -6.54 4.78 -2.10
CA ARG A 12 -5.92 5.56 -1.00
C ARG A 12 -5.31 4.70 0.12
N GLU A 13 -5.78 3.48 0.28
CA GLU A 13 -5.27 2.49 1.23
C GLU A 13 -3.93 1.87 0.83
N ALA A 14 -3.40 2.15 -0.38
CA ALA A 14 -2.06 1.78 -0.82
C ALA A 14 -0.95 2.46 0.01
N GLY A 15 0.26 1.90 -0.05
CA GLY A 15 1.45 2.51 0.56
C GLY A 15 2.17 3.44 -0.40
N GLY A 16 2.88 4.44 0.12
CA GLY A 16 3.58 5.42 -0.72
C GLY A 16 2.65 6.55 -1.16
N HIS A 17 2.85 7.08 -2.37
CA HIS A 17 2.06 8.20 -2.87
C HIS A 17 0.62 7.79 -3.12
N VAL A 18 -0.35 8.52 -2.58
CA VAL A 18 -1.77 8.12 -2.62
C VAL A 18 -2.70 9.22 -3.09
N GLY A 19 -3.74 8.82 -3.82
CA GLY A 19 -4.88 9.67 -4.16
C GLY A 19 -5.96 9.73 -3.05
N PRO A 20 -7.06 10.46 -3.28
CA PRO A 20 -8.14 10.63 -2.30
C PRO A 20 -9.15 9.47 -2.26
N THR A 21 -9.25 8.67 -3.32
CA THR A 21 -10.34 7.70 -3.49
C THR A 21 -9.92 6.30 -3.05
N SER A 22 -10.77 5.60 -2.31
CA SER A 22 -10.50 4.22 -1.87
C SER A 22 -10.67 3.19 -2.99
N THR A 23 -9.99 2.05 -2.91
CA THR A 23 -10.04 0.96 -3.91
C THR A 23 -11.49 0.53 -4.17
N PHE A 24 -12.27 0.30 -3.12
CA PHE A 24 -13.65 -0.18 -3.25
C PHE A 24 -14.53 0.73 -4.11
N SER A 25 -14.34 2.04 -4.02
CA SER A 25 -15.10 3.01 -4.82
C SER A 25 -14.43 3.33 -6.16
N LEU A 26 -13.11 3.34 -6.23
CA LEU A 26 -12.34 3.70 -7.42
C LEU A 26 -12.49 2.66 -8.54
N ILE A 27 -12.28 1.37 -8.23
CA ILE A 27 -12.23 0.31 -9.24
C ILE A 27 -13.48 0.26 -10.12
N PRO A 28 -14.72 0.16 -9.58
CA PRO A 28 -15.91 0.04 -10.43
C PRO A 28 -16.15 1.30 -11.27
N GLN A 29 -15.77 2.49 -10.78
CA GLN A 29 -15.87 3.74 -11.55
C GLN A 29 -14.90 3.76 -12.72
N VAL A 30 -13.65 3.35 -12.50
CA VAL A 30 -12.62 3.29 -13.55
C VAL A 30 -12.97 2.22 -14.58
N VAL A 31 -13.37 1.02 -14.14
CA VAL A 31 -13.83 -0.07 -15.02
C VAL A 31 -14.97 0.39 -15.93
N LYS A 32 -15.94 1.16 -15.40
CA LYS A 32 -17.04 1.72 -16.20
C LYS A 32 -16.56 2.78 -17.22
N ALA A 33 -15.49 3.50 -16.91
CA ALA A 33 -15.02 4.63 -17.72
C ALA A 33 -14.10 4.25 -18.89
N VAL A 34 -13.53 3.03 -18.88
CA VAL A 34 -12.55 2.59 -19.89
C VAL A 34 -12.93 1.25 -20.53
N ASN A 35 -12.39 1.00 -21.73
CA ASN A 35 -12.59 -0.26 -22.46
C ASN A 35 -11.36 -1.20 -22.39
N ILE A 36 -10.28 -0.77 -21.74
CA ILE A 36 -9.05 -1.55 -21.57
C ILE A 36 -9.02 -2.20 -20.19
N PRO A 37 -8.27 -3.31 -19.99
CA PRO A 37 -8.17 -3.96 -18.69
C PRO A 37 -7.74 -3.01 -17.56
N VAL A 38 -8.41 -3.14 -16.42
CA VAL A 38 -8.09 -2.43 -15.18
C VAL A 38 -7.49 -3.42 -14.18
N ILE A 39 -6.34 -3.07 -13.61
CA ILE A 39 -5.68 -3.80 -12.54
C ILE A 39 -5.92 -3.03 -11.23
N ALA A 40 -6.46 -3.71 -10.21
CA ALA A 40 -6.70 -3.07 -8.93
C ALA A 40 -5.44 -3.04 -8.07
N ALA A 41 -5.15 -1.91 -7.42
CA ALA A 41 -4.06 -1.75 -6.46
C ALA A 41 -4.54 -1.05 -5.19
N GLY A 42 -3.89 -1.36 -4.06
CA GLY A 42 -4.22 -0.79 -2.75
C GLY A 42 -5.16 -1.70 -1.94
N GLY A 43 -4.74 -2.07 -0.73
CA GLY A 43 -5.53 -2.91 0.19
C GLY A 43 -5.46 -4.43 -0.05
N ILE A 44 -4.67 -4.89 -1.02
CA ILE A 44 -4.64 -6.31 -1.43
C ILE A 44 -3.49 -7.04 -0.72
N GLY A 45 -3.83 -7.97 0.17
CA GLY A 45 -2.88 -8.75 0.97
C GLY A 45 -3.38 -10.14 1.38
N ASN A 46 -4.51 -10.59 0.85
CA ASN A 46 -5.01 -11.95 0.99
C ASN A 46 -5.90 -12.30 -0.21
N TYR A 47 -6.30 -13.57 -0.32
CA TYR A 47 -7.16 -14.04 -1.41
C TYR A 47 -8.55 -13.35 -1.42
N GLN A 48 -9.09 -12.95 -0.27
CA GLN A 48 -10.36 -12.21 -0.22
C GLN A 48 -10.25 -10.85 -0.90
N GLY A 49 -9.13 -10.14 -0.72
CA GLY A 49 -8.85 -8.90 -1.43
C GLY A 49 -8.75 -9.09 -2.94
N VAL A 50 -8.15 -10.20 -3.39
CA VAL A 50 -8.11 -10.56 -4.81
C VAL A 50 -9.51 -10.83 -5.35
N ALA A 51 -10.30 -11.66 -4.66
CA ALA A 51 -11.68 -11.96 -5.03
C ALA A 51 -12.56 -10.70 -5.08
N ALA A 52 -12.42 -9.81 -4.11
CA ALA A 52 -13.15 -8.53 -4.08
C ALA A 52 -12.76 -7.63 -5.26
N ALA A 53 -11.48 -7.52 -5.60
CA ALA A 53 -11.02 -6.75 -6.76
C ALA A 53 -11.62 -7.28 -8.08
N LEU A 54 -11.64 -8.60 -8.26
CA LEU A 54 -12.26 -9.24 -9.42
C LEU A 54 -13.77 -8.98 -9.46
N ALA A 55 -14.46 -9.06 -8.32
CA ALA A 55 -15.89 -8.75 -8.21
C ALA A 55 -16.22 -7.29 -8.56
N LEU A 56 -15.31 -6.36 -8.27
CA LEU A 56 -15.41 -4.94 -8.66
C LEU A 56 -15.14 -4.70 -10.16
N GLY A 57 -14.79 -5.75 -10.93
CA GLY A 57 -14.62 -5.72 -12.38
C GLY A 57 -13.18 -5.61 -12.86
N ALA A 58 -12.19 -5.60 -11.95
CA ALA A 58 -10.78 -5.64 -12.34
C ALA A 58 -10.43 -6.96 -13.05
N LYS A 59 -9.39 -6.93 -13.89
CA LYS A 59 -8.85 -8.10 -14.62
C LYS A 59 -7.59 -8.68 -13.98
N GLY A 60 -7.15 -8.09 -12.89
CA GLY A 60 -6.01 -8.55 -12.11
C GLY A 60 -5.76 -7.61 -10.94
N VAL A 61 -4.71 -7.90 -10.19
CA VAL A 61 -4.34 -7.16 -8.99
C VAL A 61 -2.85 -6.80 -9.01
N GLN A 62 -2.52 -5.68 -8.38
CA GLN A 62 -1.17 -5.30 -7.99
C GLN A 62 -1.12 -5.22 -6.46
N ALA A 63 -0.22 -5.99 -5.86
CA ALA A 63 0.04 -5.95 -4.43
C ALA A 63 1.46 -5.43 -4.19
N GLY A 64 1.62 -4.58 -3.18
CA GLY A 64 2.91 -3.99 -2.82
C GLY A 64 3.35 -4.43 -1.43
N THR A 65 2.63 -3.98 -0.40
CA THR A 65 3.00 -4.16 1.00
C THR A 65 3.22 -5.61 1.42
N ILE A 66 2.42 -6.56 0.92
CA ILE A 66 2.64 -7.98 1.24
C ILE A 66 3.97 -8.52 0.72
N PHE A 67 4.42 -8.07 -0.45
CA PHE A 67 5.72 -8.47 -0.99
C PHE A 67 6.90 -7.76 -0.33
N LEU A 68 6.68 -6.66 0.42
CA LEU A 68 7.75 -6.11 1.27
C LEU A 68 8.09 -7.08 2.42
N ALA A 69 7.11 -7.85 2.89
CA ALA A 69 7.29 -8.90 3.89
C ALA A 69 7.66 -10.27 3.28
N SER A 70 8.33 -10.30 2.13
CA SER A 70 8.88 -11.55 1.58
C SER A 70 10.33 -11.79 1.99
N LEU A 71 10.81 -13.03 1.92
CA LEU A 71 12.23 -13.34 2.14
C LEU A 71 13.12 -12.68 1.08
N GLU A 72 12.66 -12.65 -0.16
CA GLU A 72 13.38 -12.20 -1.35
C GLU A 72 13.46 -10.68 -1.46
N CYS A 73 12.60 -9.93 -0.76
CA CYS A 73 12.61 -8.47 -0.79
C CYS A 73 13.90 -7.92 -0.14
N PRO A 74 14.78 -7.19 -0.87
CA PRO A 74 16.08 -6.75 -0.37
C PRO A 74 15.99 -5.44 0.42
N ILE A 75 15.05 -5.37 1.38
CA ILE A 75 14.90 -4.26 2.31
C ILE A 75 15.39 -4.65 3.69
N HIS A 76 15.78 -3.66 4.49
CA HIS A 76 16.26 -3.90 5.86
C HIS A 76 15.23 -4.64 6.71
N GLN A 77 15.70 -5.55 7.58
CA GLN A 77 14.85 -6.44 8.39
C GLN A 77 13.86 -5.66 9.27
N ASN A 78 14.29 -4.56 9.90
CA ASN A 78 13.42 -3.63 10.62
C ASN A 78 12.15 -3.21 9.85
N TYR A 79 12.24 -3.01 8.53
CA TYR A 79 11.10 -2.66 7.70
C TYR A 79 10.08 -3.80 7.67
N LYS A 80 10.54 -5.03 7.41
CA LYS A 80 9.70 -6.23 7.39
C LYS A 80 9.04 -6.45 8.76
N GLU A 81 9.82 -6.28 9.83
CA GLU A 81 9.33 -6.40 11.20
C GLU A 81 8.25 -5.38 11.55
N LEU A 82 8.40 -4.13 11.12
CA LEU A 82 7.37 -3.10 11.32
C LEU A 82 6.08 -3.45 10.60
N ILE A 83 6.14 -4.06 9.41
CA ILE A 83 4.95 -4.52 8.68
C ILE A 83 4.25 -5.62 9.45
N ILE A 84 4.96 -6.68 9.87
CA ILE A 84 4.31 -7.83 10.53
C ILE A 84 3.79 -7.52 11.95
N LYS A 85 4.32 -6.46 12.58
CA LYS A 85 3.86 -5.96 13.89
C LYS A 85 2.75 -4.91 13.75
N ALA A 86 2.42 -4.48 12.53
CA ALA A 86 1.44 -3.44 12.30
C ALA A 86 0.02 -3.90 12.66
N LYS A 87 -0.80 -2.94 13.09
CA LYS A 87 -2.24 -3.08 13.26
C LYS A 87 -2.95 -2.33 12.13
N ASP A 88 -4.25 -2.49 12.03
CA ASP A 88 -5.14 -1.75 11.12
C ASP A 88 -4.91 -0.23 11.17
N THR A 89 -4.64 0.31 12.35
CA THR A 89 -4.44 1.75 12.61
C THR A 89 -2.97 2.20 12.59
N SER A 90 -2.04 1.33 12.18
CA SER A 90 -0.59 1.62 12.24
C SER A 90 -0.07 2.50 11.10
N THR A 91 -0.88 2.85 10.10
CA THR A 91 -0.46 3.78 9.03
C THR A 91 -1.02 5.19 9.21
N VAL A 92 -0.36 6.15 8.59
CA VAL A 92 -0.81 7.54 8.51
C VAL A 92 -0.49 8.12 7.14
N VAL A 93 -1.25 9.13 6.72
CA VAL A 93 -0.98 9.90 5.50
C VAL A 93 -0.33 11.22 5.90
N THR A 94 0.87 11.46 5.39
CA THR A 94 1.57 12.75 5.46
C THR A 94 1.35 13.53 4.17
N GLY A 95 1.80 14.79 4.09
CA GLY A 95 1.69 15.59 2.86
C GLY A 95 0.29 16.10 2.52
N LYS A 96 -0.65 16.10 3.49
CA LYS A 96 -2.05 16.50 3.27
C LYS A 96 -2.16 17.87 2.60
N GLY A 97 -2.96 17.95 1.53
CA GLY A 97 -3.11 19.16 0.70
C GLY A 97 -2.00 19.37 -0.34
N ARG A 98 -1.08 18.40 -0.49
CA ARG A 98 0.01 18.39 -1.47
C ARG A 98 0.20 16.95 -1.98
N THR A 99 1.44 16.50 -2.08
CA THR A 99 1.83 15.13 -2.44
C THR A 99 1.65 14.23 -1.23
N GLU A 100 0.48 13.60 -1.13
CA GLU A 100 0.13 12.73 0.00
C GLU A 100 0.89 11.40 -0.05
N VAL A 101 1.44 10.99 1.11
CA VAL A 101 2.22 9.76 1.24
C VAL A 101 1.74 8.95 2.44
N ARG A 102 1.38 7.69 2.23
CA ARG A 102 1.08 6.75 3.32
C ARG A 102 2.32 6.00 3.79
N ILE A 103 2.56 6.07 5.09
CA ILE A 103 3.65 5.38 5.78
C ILE A 103 3.15 4.71 7.07
N LEU A 104 3.90 3.74 7.58
CA LEU A 104 3.76 3.28 8.96
C LEU A 104 4.13 4.41 9.93
N LYS A 105 3.34 4.55 10.99
CA LYS A 105 3.53 5.55 12.04
C LYS A 105 4.85 5.30 12.76
N ASN A 106 5.68 6.33 12.83
CA ASN A 106 6.91 6.36 13.60
C ASN A 106 7.23 7.80 14.05
N LYS A 107 8.42 8.00 14.60
CA LYS A 107 8.88 9.31 15.07
C LYS A 107 8.89 10.35 13.93
N LEU A 108 9.45 10.02 12.76
CA LEU A 108 9.40 10.88 11.58
C LEU A 108 7.97 11.34 11.25
N SER A 109 7.01 10.42 11.18
CA SER A 109 5.63 10.77 10.84
C SER A 109 4.98 11.66 11.90
N ASN A 110 5.29 11.44 13.18
CA ASN A 110 4.75 12.26 14.27
C ASN A 110 5.32 13.67 14.22
N THR A 111 6.64 13.81 14.12
CA THR A 111 7.31 15.11 13.96
C THR A 111 6.81 15.86 12.73
N TYR A 112 6.64 15.17 11.60
CA TYR A 112 6.09 15.78 10.38
C TYR A 112 4.71 16.39 10.63
N LEU A 113 3.80 15.65 11.26
CA LEU A 113 2.43 16.11 11.51
C LEU A 113 2.38 17.24 12.54
N GLU A 114 3.23 17.19 13.58
CA GLU A 114 3.37 18.28 14.56
C GLU A 114 3.87 19.57 13.90
N MET A 115 4.90 19.48 13.04
CA MET A 115 5.41 20.62 12.28
C MET A 115 4.35 21.19 11.34
N LEU A 116 3.65 20.32 10.60
CA LEU A 116 2.56 20.73 9.70
C LEU A 116 1.45 21.47 10.47
N ASN A 117 1.03 20.94 11.61
CA ASN A 117 0.00 21.55 12.46
C ASN A 117 0.46 22.87 13.10
N SER A 118 1.77 23.05 13.27
CA SER A 118 2.38 24.27 13.77
C SER A 118 2.65 25.31 12.68
N GLY A 119 2.27 25.04 11.43
CA GLY A 119 2.41 25.97 10.30
C GLY A 119 3.79 25.98 9.64
N ALA A 120 4.57 24.90 9.75
CA ALA A 120 5.85 24.78 9.07
C ALA A 120 5.73 24.96 7.55
N SER A 121 6.76 25.57 6.96
CA SER A 121 6.90 25.78 5.53
C SER A 121 7.08 24.46 4.76
N ILE A 122 6.95 24.53 3.43
CA ILE A 122 7.16 23.36 2.57
C ILE A 122 8.62 22.90 2.67
N GLU A 123 9.53 23.87 2.63
CA GLU A 123 10.97 23.67 2.62
C GLU A 123 11.43 22.96 3.89
N GLU A 124 10.86 23.30 5.06
CA GLU A 124 11.16 22.63 6.33
C GLU A 124 10.67 21.18 6.35
N LEU A 125 9.47 20.91 5.82
CA LEU A 125 8.89 19.56 5.75
C LEU A 125 9.63 18.69 4.72
N GLU A 126 10.06 19.27 3.60
CA GLU A 126 10.90 18.60 2.61
C GLU A 126 12.28 18.30 3.16
N ALA A 127 12.89 19.25 3.87
CA ALA A 127 14.19 19.04 4.52
C ALA A 127 14.14 17.87 5.52
N LEU A 128 13.07 17.78 6.31
CA LEU A 128 12.84 16.67 7.25
C LEU A 128 12.75 15.30 6.54
N THR A 129 12.05 15.24 5.42
CA THR A 129 11.74 13.98 4.73
C THR A 129 12.77 13.58 3.68
N LYS A 130 13.72 14.47 3.35
CA LYS A 130 14.74 14.24 2.33
C LYS A 130 15.56 12.98 2.63
N GLY A 131 15.52 12.02 1.70
CA GLY A 131 16.25 10.75 1.82
C GLY A 131 15.68 9.76 2.84
N SER A 132 14.54 10.07 3.48
CA SER A 132 13.93 9.22 4.51
C SER A 132 13.54 7.83 4.01
N LEU A 133 13.10 7.68 2.75
CA LEU A 133 12.80 6.37 2.18
C LEU A 133 14.07 5.49 2.09
N ARG A 134 15.20 6.08 1.69
CA ARG A 134 16.48 5.38 1.64
C ARG A 134 16.89 4.91 3.04
N LYS A 135 16.78 5.80 4.05
CA LYS A 135 17.08 5.48 5.45
C LYS A 135 16.21 4.32 5.98
N ALA A 136 14.96 4.22 5.54
CA ALA A 136 14.09 3.08 5.87
C ALA A 136 14.53 1.79 5.15
N ILE A 137 14.74 1.86 3.83
CA ILE A 137 15.02 0.69 2.99
C ILE A 137 16.38 0.08 3.28
N VAL A 138 17.43 0.90 3.39
CA VAL A 138 18.82 0.43 3.45
C VAL A 138 19.33 0.40 4.89
N ASP A 139 19.12 1.48 5.64
CA ASP A 139 19.69 1.60 6.99
C ASP A 139 18.74 1.09 8.08
N GLY A 140 17.48 0.82 7.74
CA GLY A 140 16.47 0.36 8.71
C GLY A 140 16.17 1.36 9.83
N SER A 141 16.40 2.65 9.60
CA SER A 141 16.28 3.69 10.63
C SER A 141 14.83 3.85 11.08
N LEU A 142 14.51 3.33 12.27
CA LEU A 142 13.16 3.35 12.83
C LEU A 142 12.62 4.77 13.09
N ASP A 143 13.53 5.69 13.43
CA ASP A 143 13.18 7.06 13.82
C ASP A 143 13.09 8.02 12.64
N GLU A 144 13.97 7.87 11.65
CA GLU A 144 14.11 8.81 10.52
C GLU A 144 13.67 8.23 9.17
N GLY A 145 13.30 6.94 9.15
CA GLY A 145 12.86 6.24 7.97
C GLY A 145 11.42 6.56 7.59
N SER A 146 11.17 6.74 6.30
CA SER A 146 9.82 6.76 5.74
C SER A 146 9.42 5.34 5.33
N PHE A 147 8.77 4.60 6.24
CA PHE A 147 8.31 3.23 6.01
C PHE A 147 6.98 3.21 5.24
N MET A 148 7.03 3.49 3.94
CA MET A 148 5.87 3.43 3.03
C MET A 148 5.22 2.03 3.03
N ALA A 149 3.98 1.94 3.49
CA ALA A 149 3.19 0.71 3.51
C ALA A 149 1.69 1.04 3.52
N GLY A 150 0.87 0.14 2.96
CA GLY A 150 -0.57 0.29 2.90
C GLY A 150 -1.27 -0.12 4.19
N GLU A 151 -2.55 0.22 4.32
CA GLU A 151 -3.37 -0.18 5.48
C GLU A 151 -3.48 -1.71 5.64
N VAL A 152 -3.23 -2.44 4.55
CA VAL A 152 -3.19 -3.90 4.52
C VAL A 152 -2.09 -4.51 5.40
N SER A 153 -1.13 -3.72 5.91
CA SER A 153 -0.11 -4.19 6.87
C SER A 153 -0.70 -4.95 8.04
N GLY A 154 -1.89 -4.56 8.55
CA GLY A 154 -2.54 -5.26 9.66
C GLY A 154 -3.02 -6.69 9.36
N LEU A 155 -3.04 -7.11 8.09
CA LEU A 155 -3.35 -8.49 7.67
C LEU A 155 -2.11 -9.36 7.49
N ILE A 156 -0.91 -8.76 7.48
CA ILE A 156 0.34 -9.45 7.20
C ILE A 156 0.99 -9.78 8.54
N SER A 157 1.08 -11.06 8.89
CA SER A 157 1.55 -11.51 10.21
C SER A 157 2.87 -12.26 10.19
N GLU A 158 3.42 -12.54 9.02
CA GLU A 158 4.63 -13.37 8.85
C GLU A 158 5.46 -12.94 7.65
N ILE A 159 6.74 -13.33 7.66
CA ILE A 159 7.66 -13.18 6.54
C ILE A 159 7.80 -14.55 5.88
N LYS A 160 7.48 -14.65 4.59
CA LYS A 160 7.47 -15.92 3.85
C LYS A 160 7.99 -15.78 2.42
N PRO A 161 8.37 -16.87 1.73
CA PRO A 161 8.81 -16.81 0.35
C PRO A 161 7.76 -16.17 -0.58
N VAL A 162 8.19 -15.45 -1.61
CA VAL A 162 7.30 -14.84 -2.63
C VAL A 162 6.39 -15.89 -3.26
N LYS A 163 6.89 -17.11 -3.48
CA LYS A 163 6.10 -18.22 -4.01
C LYS A 163 4.87 -18.50 -3.13
N GLU A 164 5.06 -18.65 -1.82
CA GLU A 164 3.98 -18.92 -0.88
C GLU A 164 3.00 -17.74 -0.80
N ILE A 165 3.48 -16.49 -0.85
CA ILE A 165 2.61 -15.31 -0.94
C ILE A 165 1.70 -15.38 -2.17
N ILE A 166 2.26 -15.70 -3.34
CA ILE A 166 1.48 -15.79 -4.58
C ILE A 166 0.46 -16.94 -4.49
N GLU A 167 0.88 -18.09 -3.96
CA GLU A 167 0.00 -19.25 -3.78
C GLU A 167 -1.16 -18.90 -2.85
N ASP A 168 -0.91 -18.26 -1.72
CA ASP A 168 -1.92 -17.81 -0.75
C ASP A 168 -2.88 -16.76 -1.32
N LEU A 169 -2.38 -15.88 -2.21
CA LEU A 169 -3.20 -14.84 -2.85
C LEU A 169 -4.10 -15.40 -3.94
N ILE A 170 -3.66 -16.44 -4.67
CA ILE A 170 -4.29 -16.87 -5.93
C ILE A 170 -5.04 -18.20 -5.81
N LEU A 171 -4.43 -19.22 -5.20
CA LEU A 171 -5.00 -20.58 -5.20
C LEU A 171 -6.39 -20.63 -4.54
N PRO A 172 -6.64 -19.97 -3.40
CA PRO A 172 -7.95 -20.05 -2.73
C PRO A 172 -9.07 -19.27 -3.44
N VAL A 173 -8.74 -18.38 -4.39
CA VAL A 173 -9.71 -17.40 -4.95
C VAL A 173 -10.93 -18.07 -5.56
N ASN A 174 -10.73 -19.08 -6.41
CA ASN A 174 -11.83 -19.74 -7.10
C ASN A 174 -12.76 -20.49 -6.14
N ASP A 175 -12.20 -21.13 -5.11
CA ASP A 175 -13.00 -21.84 -4.12
C ASP A 175 -13.71 -20.86 -3.19
N TYR A 176 -13.04 -19.78 -2.78
CA TYR A 176 -13.65 -18.72 -2.00
C TYR A 176 -14.84 -18.08 -2.74
N LEU A 177 -14.71 -17.79 -4.03
CA LEU A 177 -15.80 -17.25 -4.85
C LEU A 177 -17.02 -18.19 -4.88
N LYS A 178 -16.85 -19.52 -4.86
CA LYS A 178 -17.97 -20.48 -4.77
C LYS A 178 -18.68 -20.46 -3.42
N THR A 179 -17.99 -20.02 -2.35
CA THR A 179 -18.60 -19.91 -1.01
C THR A 179 -19.48 -18.68 -0.86
N LEU A 180 -19.24 -17.64 -1.67
CA LEU A 180 -20.09 -16.47 -1.73
C LEU A 180 -21.40 -16.92 -2.39
N LYS A 181 -22.48 -17.03 -1.61
CA LYS A 181 -23.82 -17.37 -2.11
C LYS A 181 -24.40 -16.17 -2.88
N ILE A 182 -23.81 -15.84 -4.03
CA ILE A 182 -24.23 -14.77 -4.94
C ILE A 182 -25.02 -15.36 -6.11
#